data_AF-K0N4A5-F1
#
_entry.id   AF-K0N4A5-F1
#
_cell.length_a   1.000
_cell.length_b   1.000
_cell.length_c   1.000
_cell.angle_alpha   90.00
_cell.angle_beta   90.00
_cell.angle_gamma   90.00
#
_symmetry.space_group_name_H-M   'P 1'
#
loop_
_entity.id
_entity.type
_entity.pdbx_description
1 polymer ?
#
loop_
_entity_poly.entity_id
_entity_poly.type
_entity_poly.pdbx_seq_one_letter_code
_entity_poly.pdbx_strand_id
1 'polypeptide(L)'
;MFSKSKKTKNQTDRENLLDHFPSSSTFAESYRTLRTNLFFTVMEKDLKSVVVTSSVEGEGKTTTSVNLAHAITQTNQKVLLVDLDLRRPHLSSLFSMKKKTGVTDLVANTFGIHLGQGSLEEFSVDDLIQLTKLQKRTCRLSLENDENQVGIFFEKGLIVDIYWKNRPKSKNLANTLIRNKLLTEKEAYLALGHQKKSVQRLGTILYTMGFVSKKDIFKTLSVQTIEAIRVLSSMETGQFEFSGVSSEAIKQSISQNIDFEKLYTEFKINDNQGPYLKKAIESVIQPTNTPNLFILPSGPVSPNPSELVGSERVTFLIDHLKKQFDFIIIDTPPVMPATDALIIADRVDGTILVIRSGNTDRKIIKEVIGQYETARQPIIGTVLNRVNMKKEGYYRYYKKYYSSYYN
;
A
#
# COMPACT_ATOMS: atom_id res chain seq x y z
N MET A 1 45.79 24.56 24.09
CA MET A 1 45.26 23.93 22.87
C MET A 1 43.85 23.43 23.15
N PHE A 2 42.82 24.15 22.72
CA PHE A 2 41.44 23.68 22.85
C PHE A 2 41.17 22.60 21.79
N SER A 3 41.01 21.37 22.25
CA SER A 3 40.51 20.23 21.47
C SER A 3 39.09 20.56 20.98
N LYS A 4 38.93 20.84 19.68
CA LYS A 4 37.61 20.84 19.04
C LYS A 4 37.12 19.39 19.04
N SER A 5 36.12 19.07 19.85
CA SER A 5 35.49 17.74 19.78
C SER A 5 34.92 17.54 18.37
N LYS A 6 35.25 16.39 17.75
CA LYS A 6 34.69 16.01 16.45
C LYS A 6 33.18 15.78 16.64
N LYS A 7 32.35 16.63 16.04
CA LYS A 7 30.88 16.45 16.01
C LYS A 7 30.52 15.11 15.36
N THR A 8 29.47 14.46 15.85
CA THR A 8 28.94 13.24 15.22
C THR A 8 28.19 13.58 13.92
N LYS A 9 28.12 12.62 12.99
CA LYS A 9 27.43 12.80 11.69
C LYS A 9 25.98 13.26 11.87
N ASN A 10 25.23 12.65 12.80
CA ASN A 10 23.85 13.01 13.10
C ASN A 10 23.69 14.44 13.64
N GLN A 11 24.66 14.93 14.42
CA GLN A 11 24.64 16.31 14.91
C GLN A 11 24.84 17.31 13.76
N THR A 12 25.69 16.96 12.79
CA THR A 12 25.94 17.79 11.61
C THR A 12 24.74 17.78 10.65
N ASP A 13 24.06 16.64 10.50
CA ASP A 13 22.88 16.54 9.63
C ASP A 13 21.65 17.27 10.22
N ARG A 14 21.48 17.28 11.55
CA ARG A 14 20.46 18.09 12.24
C ARG A 14 20.66 19.59 12.06
N GLU A 15 21.91 20.06 12.07
CA GLU A 15 22.26 21.45 11.83
C GLU A 15 21.93 21.90 10.38
N ASN A 16 21.70 20.96 9.46
CA ASN A 16 21.32 21.23 8.06
C ASN A 16 19.81 21.11 7.81
N LEU A 17 18.98 21.12 8.86
CA LEU A 17 17.52 21.14 8.74
C LEU A 17 17.00 22.57 8.67
N LEU A 18 16.02 22.82 7.80
CA LEU A 18 15.44 24.15 7.52
C LEU A 18 15.01 24.91 8.78
N ASP A 19 14.51 24.21 9.79
CA ASP A 19 14.02 24.76 11.06
C ASP A 19 15.12 25.49 11.85
N HIS A 20 16.40 25.25 11.54
CA HIS A 20 17.55 25.92 12.14
C HIS A 20 18.06 27.13 11.34
N PHE A 21 17.45 27.45 10.19
CA PHE A 21 17.85 28.58 9.36
C PHE A 21 16.80 29.68 9.39
N PRO A 22 17.21 30.97 9.35
CA PRO A 22 16.26 32.06 9.16
C PRO A 22 15.44 31.86 7.89
N SER A 23 14.16 32.23 7.95
CA SER A 23 13.25 32.14 6.80
C SER A 23 13.79 32.90 5.58
N SER A 24 14.52 34.01 5.77
CA SER A 24 15.14 34.81 4.71
C SER A 24 16.46 34.28 4.17
N SER A 25 16.96 33.14 4.68
CA SER A 25 18.24 32.59 4.25
C SER A 25 18.19 32.07 2.80
N THR A 26 19.32 32.14 2.11
CA THR A 26 19.47 31.55 0.76
C THR A 26 19.24 30.03 0.75
N PHE A 27 19.53 29.37 1.87
CA PHE A 27 19.26 27.95 2.05
C PHE A 27 17.75 27.68 2.09
N ALA A 28 16.99 28.43 2.89
CA ALA A 28 15.54 28.32 2.93
C ALA A 28 14.89 28.63 1.58
N GLU A 29 15.38 29.66 0.88
CA GLU A 29 14.84 30.04 -0.43
C GLU A 29 15.07 28.96 -1.50
N SER A 30 16.19 28.23 -1.43
CA SER A 30 16.45 27.12 -2.36
C SER A 30 15.41 25.99 -2.24
N TYR A 31 14.94 25.68 -1.03
CA TYR A 31 13.90 24.69 -0.82
C TYR A 31 12.49 25.21 -1.13
N ARG A 32 12.22 26.52 -0.97
CA ARG A 32 10.98 27.13 -1.48
C ARG A 32 10.90 27.08 -3.00
N THR A 33 12.02 27.33 -3.67
CA THR A 33 12.14 27.19 -5.13
C THR A 33 11.91 25.75 -5.54
N LEU A 34 12.56 24.79 -4.88
CA LEU A 34 12.38 23.36 -5.15
C LEU A 34 10.91 22.93 -4.99
N ARG A 35 10.26 23.34 -3.89
CA ARG A 35 8.83 23.10 -3.65
C ARG A 35 7.96 23.69 -4.76
N THR A 36 8.23 24.92 -5.17
CA THR A 36 7.45 25.61 -6.22
C THR A 36 7.56 24.88 -7.55
N ASN A 37 8.76 24.46 -7.94
CA ASN A 37 8.98 23.66 -9.15
C ASN A 37 8.27 22.30 -9.08
N LEU A 38 8.31 21.66 -7.91
CA LEU A 38 7.59 20.41 -7.68
C LEU A 38 6.07 20.61 -7.82
N PHE A 39 5.50 21.68 -7.27
CA PHE A 39 4.07 21.96 -7.39
C PHE A 39 3.60 22.19 -8.83
N PHE A 40 4.41 22.86 -9.66
CA PHE A 40 4.10 22.95 -11.09
C PHE A 40 4.00 21.57 -11.73
N THR A 41 4.91 20.64 -11.39
CA THR A 41 4.84 19.26 -11.89
C THR A 41 3.66 18.49 -11.29
N VAL A 42 3.36 18.68 -10.00
CA VAL A 42 2.22 18.07 -9.31
C VAL A 42 0.91 18.47 -9.98
N MET A 43 0.72 19.74 -10.33
CA MET A 43 -0.50 20.22 -10.99
C MET A 43 -0.68 19.65 -12.40
N GLU A 44 0.41 19.47 -13.14
CA GLU A 44 0.36 18.89 -14.50
C GLU A 44 0.11 17.38 -14.50
N LYS A 45 0.59 16.66 -13.48
CA LYS A 45 0.65 15.18 -13.46
C LYS A 45 -0.14 14.52 -12.33
N ASP A 46 -0.86 15.29 -11.50
CA ASP A 46 -1.59 14.84 -10.31
C ASP A 46 -0.76 13.97 -9.35
N LEU A 47 0.47 14.44 -9.03
CA LEU A 47 1.41 13.69 -8.21
C LEU A 47 1.08 13.78 -6.71
N LYS A 48 1.00 12.65 -6.02
CA LYS A 48 0.85 12.55 -4.56
C LYS A 48 2.04 11.92 -3.84
N SER A 49 2.89 11.18 -4.53
CA SER A 49 4.10 10.59 -3.95
C SER A 49 5.32 10.72 -4.83
N VAL A 50 6.47 10.97 -4.19
CA VAL A 50 7.76 11.00 -4.87
C VAL A 50 8.81 10.21 -4.10
N VAL A 51 9.68 9.55 -4.85
CA VAL A 51 10.92 8.96 -4.32
C VAL A 51 12.03 10.00 -4.40
N VAL A 52 12.76 10.15 -3.31
CA VAL A 52 14.02 10.91 -3.28
C VAL A 52 15.15 9.90 -3.16
N THR A 53 16.03 9.89 -4.16
CA THR A 53 17.18 9.01 -4.22
C THR A 53 18.43 9.79 -4.65
N SER A 54 19.56 9.12 -4.74
CA SER A 54 20.81 9.69 -5.24
C SER A 54 21.57 8.67 -6.09
N SER A 55 22.56 9.14 -6.85
CA SER A 55 23.40 8.24 -7.63
C SER A 55 24.29 7.40 -6.72
N VAL A 56 24.91 8.04 -5.71
CA VAL A 56 25.86 7.41 -4.78
C VAL A 56 25.61 7.83 -3.33
N GLU A 57 26.30 7.20 -2.39
CA GLU A 57 26.20 7.55 -0.97
C GLU A 57 26.70 8.97 -0.67
N GLY A 58 26.05 9.65 0.28
CA GLY A 58 26.52 10.92 0.82
C GLY A 58 26.19 12.17 -0.01
N GLU A 59 25.31 12.06 -1.01
CA GLU A 59 24.84 13.20 -1.82
C GLU A 59 23.78 14.05 -1.11
N GLY A 60 23.28 13.61 0.05
CA GLY A 60 22.34 14.36 0.88
C GLY A 60 20.88 14.16 0.52
N LYS A 61 20.52 12.96 0.01
CA LYS A 61 19.15 12.51 -0.25
C LYS A 61 18.23 12.73 0.96
N THR A 62 18.58 12.16 2.12
CA THR A 62 17.78 12.24 3.35
C THR A 62 17.59 13.68 3.83
N THR A 63 18.64 14.50 3.83
CA THR A 63 18.54 15.94 4.18
C THR A 63 17.62 16.68 3.20
N THR A 64 17.70 16.35 1.92
CA THR A 64 16.83 16.92 0.88
C THR A 64 15.38 16.49 1.08
N SER A 65 15.12 15.22 1.36
CA SER A 65 13.80 14.68 1.67
C SER A 65 13.14 15.43 2.83
N VAL A 66 13.86 15.57 3.96
CA VAL A 66 13.35 16.25 5.15
C VAL A 66 13.06 17.73 4.89
N ASN A 67 14.00 18.45 4.29
CA ASN A 67 13.84 19.88 4.04
C ASN A 67 12.76 20.16 2.99
N LEU A 68 12.63 19.31 1.96
CA LEU A 68 11.53 19.40 1.01
C LEU A 68 10.19 19.19 1.70
N ALA A 69 10.08 18.17 2.58
CA ALA A 69 8.85 17.93 3.34
C ALA A 69 8.47 19.13 4.21
N HIS A 70 9.44 19.69 4.94
CA HIS A 70 9.22 20.90 5.73
C HIS A 70 8.76 22.07 4.85
N ALA A 71 9.40 22.30 3.69
CA ALA A 71 8.98 23.36 2.78
C ALA A 71 7.54 23.17 2.26
N ILE A 72 7.12 21.93 1.96
CA ILE A 72 5.75 21.61 1.54
C ILE A 72 4.74 21.89 2.68
N THR A 73 5.06 21.53 3.93
CA THR A 73 4.15 21.78 5.07
C THR A 73 3.83 23.26 5.30
N GLN A 74 4.72 24.17 4.87
CA GLN A 74 4.47 25.63 4.90
C GLN A 74 3.31 26.07 4.00
N THR A 75 2.79 25.19 3.14
CA THR A 75 1.57 25.40 2.34
C THR A 75 0.33 24.77 2.97
N ASN A 76 0.40 24.40 4.25
CA ASN A 76 -0.66 23.76 5.03
C ASN A 76 -1.09 22.36 4.51
N GLN A 77 -0.24 21.71 3.71
CA GLN A 77 -0.43 20.32 3.31
C GLN A 77 0.03 19.35 4.40
N LYS A 78 -0.70 18.25 4.54
CA LYS A 78 -0.36 17.11 5.40
C LYS A 78 0.64 16.21 4.69
N VAL A 79 1.89 16.21 5.15
CA VAL A 79 3.01 15.55 4.49
C VAL A 79 3.51 14.36 5.31
N LEU A 80 3.78 13.24 4.63
CA LEU A 80 4.42 12.07 5.21
C LEU A 80 5.82 11.84 4.63
N LEU A 81 6.81 11.71 5.51
CA LEU A 81 8.13 11.17 5.19
C LEU A 81 8.16 9.67 5.49
N VAL A 82 8.49 8.86 4.49
CA VAL A 82 8.66 7.41 4.65
C VAL A 82 10.14 7.06 4.51
N ASP A 83 10.70 6.37 5.50
CA ASP A 83 12.07 5.83 5.42
C ASP A 83 12.05 4.43 4.80
N LEU A 84 12.40 4.32 3.52
CA LEU A 84 12.62 3.05 2.83
C LEU A 84 14.11 2.76 2.59
N ASP A 85 15.03 3.49 3.24
CA ASP A 85 16.43 3.06 3.36
C ASP A 85 16.55 1.99 4.46
N LEU A 86 15.98 0.81 4.18
CA LEU A 86 15.92 -0.31 5.12
C LEU A 86 17.31 -0.93 5.41
N ARG A 87 18.34 -0.50 4.68
CA ARG A 87 19.73 -0.95 4.82
C ARG A 87 20.48 -0.08 5.82
N ARG A 88 20.33 1.24 5.72
CA ARG A 88 21.03 2.23 6.55
C ARG A 88 20.08 3.35 6.96
N PRO A 89 19.04 3.04 7.77
CA PRO A 89 17.98 3.99 8.08
C PRO A 89 18.53 5.19 8.86
N HIS A 90 18.13 6.38 8.44
CA HIS A 90 18.71 7.62 8.95
C HIS A 90 17.65 8.60 9.47
N LEU A 91 16.39 8.51 9.02
CA LEU A 91 15.35 9.45 9.42
C LEU A 91 15.03 9.33 10.92
N SER A 92 14.94 8.12 11.46
CA SER A 92 14.70 7.89 12.89
C SER A 92 15.73 8.60 13.79
N SER A 93 16.99 8.60 13.35
CA SER A 93 18.10 9.25 14.05
C SER A 93 18.03 10.78 13.97
N LEU A 94 17.52 11.35 12.87
CA LEU A 94 17.40 12.80 12.72
C LEU A 94 16.34 13.37 13.66
N PHE A 95 15.23 12.64 13.88
CA PHE A 95 14.09 13.10 14.67
C PHE A 95 14.10 12.63 16.13
N SER A 96 15.17 12.01 16.62
CA SER A 96 15.27 11.49 18.01
C SER A 96 14.12 10.54 18.38
N MET A 97 13.65 9.73 17.43
CA MET A 97 12.44 8.94 17.62
C MET A 97 12.68 7.82 18.64
N LYS A 98 11.78 7.71 19.63
CA LYS A 98 11.86 6.69 20.69
C LYS A 98 11.39 5.31 20.21
N LYS A 99 10.38 5.27 19.33
CA LYS A 99 9.83 4.02 18.78
C LYS A 99 10.69 3.55 17.61
N LYS A 100 11.09 2.27 17.67
CA LYS A 100 11.86 1.59 16.60
C LYS A 100 10.97 0.80 15.63
N THR A 101 9.64 0.85 15.78
CA THR A 101 8.72 0.16 14.89
C THR A 101 8.43 1.00 13.64
N GLY A 102 8.38 0.37 12.47
CA GLY A 102 8.20 1.08 11.20
C GLY A 102 7.76 0.18 10.05
N VAL A 103 8.16 0.54 8.82
CA VAL A 103 7.80 -0.19 7.60
C VAL A 103 8.13 -1.68 7.68
N THR A 104 9.34 -2.04 8.14
CA THR A 104 9.78 -3.43 8.26
C THR A 104 8.83 -4.23 9.16
N ASP A 105 8.42 -3.69 10.31
CA ASP A 105 7.52 -4.39 11.23
C ASP A 105 6.10 -4.55 10.66
N LEU A 106 5.59 -3.51 9.99
CA LEU A 106 4.29 -3.59 9.33
C LEU A 106 4.30 -4.68 8.26
N VAL A 107 5.28 -4.62 7.36
CA VAL A 107 5.33 -5.50 6.19
C VAL A 107 5.65 -6.94 6.57
N ALA A 108 6.61 -7.15 7.47
CA ALA A 108 7.03 -8.49 7.86
C ALA A 108 6.08 -9.12 8.89
N ASN A 109 5.68 -8.38 9.93
CA ASN A 109 5.00 -8.96 11.09
C ASN A 109 3.49 -8.72 11.03
N THR A 110 3.05 -7.50 10.73
CA THR A 110 1.61 -7.16 10.76
C THR A 110 0.90 -7.75 9.55
N PHE A 111 1.37 -7.46 8.34
CA PHE A 111 0.79 -7.97 7.09
C PHE A 111 1.20 -9.42 6.81
N GLY A 112 2.24 -9.91 7.49
CA GLY A 112 2.71 -11.29 7.45
C GLY A 112 2.14 -12.20 8.53
N ILE A 113 1.23 -11.71 9.39
CA ILE A 113 0.70 -12.50 10.51
C ILE A 113 -0.06 -13.74 10.04
N HIS A 114 0.38 -14.93 10.48
CA HIS A 114 -0.28 -16.18 10.14
C HIS A 114 -1.42 -16.49 11.12
N LEU A 115 -2.64 -16.09 10.75
CA LEU A 115 -3.84 -16.40 11.54
C LEU A 115 -4.39 -17.80 11.22
N GLY A 116 -4.58 -18.59 12.26
CA GLY A 116 -5.23 -19.91 12.21
C GLY A 116 -6.71 -19.84 12.62
N GLN A 117 -7.01 -19.22 13.75
CA GLN A 117 -8.36 -18.96 14.25
C GLN A 117 -8.35 -17.69 15.10
N GLY A 118 -9.51 -17.12 15.40
CA GLY A 118 -9.62 -15.94 16.26
C GLY A 118 -11.03 -15.37 16.27
N SER A 119 -11.18 -14.16 16.78
CA SER A 119 -12.47 -13.50 16.97
C SER A 119 -12.66 -12.31 16.04
N LEU A 120 -13.91 -12.05 15.64
CA LEU A 120 -14.27 -10.95 14.73
C LEU A 120 -14.26 -9.58 15.42
N GLU A 121 -14.26 -9.58 16.75
CA GLU A 121 -14.06 -8.39 17.58
C GLU A 121 -12.62 -7.87 17.50
N GLU A 122 -11.64 -8.73 17.21
CA GLU A 122 -10.24 -8.35 16.99
C GLU A 122 -9.94 -8.10 15.50
N PHE A 123 -10.44 -8.95 14.61
CA PHE A 123 -10.20 -8.87 13.17
C PHE A 123 -11.52 -8.80 12.41
N SER A 124 -11.76 -7.68 11.71
CA SER A 124 -12.92 -7.61 10.83
C SER A 124 -12.79 -8.57 9.65
N VAL A 125 -13.91 -8.86 8.99
CA VAL A 125 -13.92 -9.61 7.72
C VAL A 125 -13.00 -8.97 6.67
N ASP A 126 -13.00 -7.64 6.55
CA ASP A 126 -12.14 -6.91 5.62
C ASP A 126 -10.65 -7.08 5.98
N ASP A 127 -10.28 -7.09 7.27
CA ASP A 127 -8.92 -7.39 7.72
C ASP A 127 -8.50 -8.80 7.29
N LEU A 128 -9.36 -9.79 7.53
CA LEU A 128 -9.07 -11.19 7.23
C LEU A 128 -8.91 -11.43 5.73
N ILE A 129 -9.78 -10.86 4.90
CA ILE A 129 -9.69 -10.93 3.44
C ILE A 129 -8.40 -10.24 2.96
N GLN A 130 -8.13 -9.03 3.45
CA GLN A 130 -6.97 -8.27 3.02
C GLN A 130 -5.66 -8.96 3.43
N LEU A 131 -5.55 -9.47 4.65
CA LEU A 131 -4.40 -10.26 5.11
C LEU A 131 -4.21 -11.52 4.25
N THR A 132 -5.29 -12.22 3.91
CA THR A 132 -5.25 -13.40 3.06
C THR A 132 -4.73 -13.06 1.65
N LYS A 133 -5.17 -11.93 1.10
CA LYS A 133 -4.74 -11.39 -0.20
C LYS A 133 -3.25 -11.02 -0.19
N LEU A 134 -2.82 -10.24 0.81
CA LEU A 134 -1.43 -9.81 0.97
C LEU A 134 -0.45 -10.98 1.15
N GLN A 135 -0.92 -12.08 1.72
CA GLN A 135 -0.14 -13.30 1.93
C GLN A 135 -0.24 -14.29 0.78
N LYS A 136 -1.06 -14.02 -0.24
CA LYS A 136 -1.33 -14.90 -1.37
C LYS A 136 -1.71 -16.33 -0.93
N ARG A 137 -2.50 -16.45 0.14
CA ARG A 137 -2.87 -17.75 0.74
C ARG A 137 -3.91 -18.49 -0.11
N THR A 138 -3.75 -19.80 -0.26
CA THR A 138 -4.80 -20.70 -0.74
C THR A 138 -5.38 -21.44 0.47
N CYS A 139 -6.61 -21.11 0.85
CA CYS A 139 -7.24 -21.61 2.06
C CYS A 139 -8.77 -21.44 2.01
N ARG A 140 -9.44 -21.96 3.04
CA ARG A 140 -10.83 -21.65 3.35
C ARG A 140 -10.87 -20.88 4.66
N LEU A 141 -11.55 -19.75 4.65
CA LEU A 141 -11.92 -19.00 5.85
C LEU A 141 -13.37 -19.34 6.19
N SER A 142 -13.61 -19.87 7.39
CA SER A 142 -14.94 -20.10 7.93
C SER A 142 -15.21 -19.07 9.02
N LEU A 143 -16.39 -18.47 9.00
CA LEU A 143 -16.84 -17.48 9.98
C LEU A 143 -18.16 -17.94 10.58
N GLU A 144 -18.30 -17.80 11.89
CA GLU A 144 -19.47 -18.25 12.63
C GLU A 144 -19.83 -17.29 13.76
N ASN A 145 -21.12 -16.95 13.85
CA ASN A 145 -21.74 -16.33 15.02
C ASN A 145 -23.08 -17.02 15.33
N ASP A 146 -23.83 -16.50 16.29
CA ASP A 146 -25.09 -17.10 16.75
C ASP A 146 -26.14 -17.27 15.63
N GLU A 147 -26.08 -16.45 14.58
CA GLU A 147 -27.07 -16.43 13.51
C GLU A 147 -26.57 -17.07 12.21
N ASN A 148 -25.28 -16.92 11.89
CA ASN A 148 -24.75 -17.13 10.55
C ASN A 148 -23.45 -17.92 10.56
N GLN A 149 -23.37 -18.90 9.65
CA GLN A 149 -22.17 -19.63 9.30
C GLN A 149 -21.84 -19.36 7.82
N VAL A 150 -20.78 -18.61 7.56
CA VAL A 150 -20.38 -18.21 6.21
C VAL A 150 -18.95 -18.69 5.96
N GLY A 151 -18.62 -19.01 4.71
CA GLY A 151 -17.25 -19.34 4.34
C GLY A 151 -16.82 -18.73 3.02
N ILE A 152 -15.52 -18.51 2.91
CA ILE A 152 -14.85 -17.95 1.75
C ILE A 152 -13.74 -18.93 1.35
N PHE A 153 -13.66 -19.23 0.06
CA PHE A 153 -12.52 -19.94 -0.52
C PHE A 153 -11.59 -18.96 -1.20
N PHE A 154 -10.30 -19.12 -0.95
CA PHE A 154 -9.24 -18.33 -1.56
C PHE A 154 -8.31 -19.22 -2.37
N GLU A 155 -7.90 -18.72 -3.54
CA GLU A 155 -6.80 -19.26 -4.31
C GLU A 155 -5.76 -18.16 -4.54
N LYS A 156 -4.54 -18.37 -4.05
CA LYS A 156 -3.43 -17.38 -4.13
C LYS A 156 -3.84 -15.98 -3.65
N GLY A 157 -4.68 -15.93 -2.61
CA GLY A 157 -5.19 -14.69 -2.00
C GLY A 157 -6.41 -14.07 -2.68
N LEU A 158 -6.90 -14.64 -3.79
CA LEU A 158 -8.10 -14.17 -4.49
C LEU A 158 -9.32 -14.97 -4.07
N ILE A 159 -10.45 -14.30 -3.90
CA ILE A 159 -11.74 -14.95 -3.60
C ILE A 159 -12.19 -15.74 -4.83
N VAL A 160 -12.45 -17.04 -4.65
CA VAL A 160 -12.94 -17.95 -5.70
C VAL A 160 -14.32 -18.53 -5.43
N ASP A 161 -14.79 -18.45 -4.18
CA ASP A 161 -16.16 -18.83 -3.80
C ASP A 161 -16.54 -18.19 -2.46
N ILE A 162 -17.82 -17.88 -2.29
CA ILE A 162 -18.42 -17.42 -1.04
C ILE A 162 -19.72 -18.18 -0.83
N TYR A 163 -19.87 -18.86 0.31
CA TYR A 163 -21.03 -19.66 0.62
C TYR A 163 -21.60 -19.36 2.00
N TRP A 164 -22.91 -19.35 2.12
CA TRP A 164 -23.63 -19.23 3.38
C TRP A 164 -24.16 -20.61 3.79
N LYS A 165 -23.45 -21.26 4.73
CA LYS A 165 -23.64 -22.66 5.10
C LYS A 165 -24.99 -22.93 5.73
N ASN A 166 -25.41 -22.11 6.70
CA ASN A 166 -26.70 -22.22 7.37
C ASN A 166 -27.80 -21.35 6.72
N ARG A 167 -27.70 -21.09 5.40
CA ARG A 167 -28.69 -20.31 4.67
C ARG A 167 -30.11 -20.87 4.88
N PRO A 168 -31.12 -20.02 5.16
CA PRO A 168 -32.51 -20.45 5.26
C PRO A 168 -32.94 -21.25 4.04
N LYS A 169 -33.64 -22.37 4.25
CA LYS A 169 -34.08 -23.25 3.16
C LYS A 169 -34.87 -22.49 2.09
N SER A 170 -35.70 -21.54 2.48
CA SER A 170 -36.47 -20.66 1.58
C SER A 170 -35.60 -19.84 0.60
N LYS A 171 -34.31 -19.66 0.89
CA LYS A 171 -33.34 -18.92 0.06
C LYS A 171 -32.34 -19.83 -0.67
N ASN A 172 -32.45 -21.15 -0.56
CA ASN A 172 -31.55 -22.06 -1.28
C ASN A 172 -31.77 -22.00 -2.81
N LEU A 173 -30.84 -22.55 -3.59
CA LEU A 173 -30.88 -22.48 -5.07
C LEU A 173 -32.19 -23.01 -5.65
N ALA A 174 -32.63 -24.20 -5.24
CA ALA A 174 -33.87 -24.80 -5.72
C ALA A 174 -35.09 -23.91 -5.43
N ASN A 175 -35.27 -23.47 -4.19
CA ASN A 175 -36.42 -22.65 -3.80
C ASN A 175 -36.38 -21.26 -4.43
N THR A 176 -35.18 -20.70 -4.66
CA THR A 176 -35.04 -19.42 -5.38
C THR A 176 -35.46 -19.58 -6.85
N LEU A 177 -35.05 -20.67 -7.50
CA LEU A 177 -35.44 -20.97 -8.88
C LEU A 177 -36.94 -21.27 -8.99
N ILE A 178 -37.52 -22.01 -8.05
CA ILE A 178 -38.96 -22.28 -7.97
C ILE A 178 -39.74 -20.98 -7.82
N ARG A 179 -39.35 -20.12 -6.87
CA ARG A 179 -39.98 -18.82 -6.64
C ARG A 179 -39.95 -17.93 -7.88
N ASN A 180 -38.87 -18.01 -8.66
CA ASN A 180 -38.70 -17.26 -9.91
C ASN A 180 -39.35 -17.95 -11.13
N LYS A 181 -40.08 -19.06 -10.93
CA LYS A 181 -40.72 -19.87 -11.99
C LYS A 181 -39.74 -20.43 -13.03
N LEU A 182 -38.50 -20.67 -12.62
CA LEU A 182 -37.42 -21.22 -13.45
C LEU A 182 -37.20 -22.73 -13.20
N LEU A 183 -37.88 -23.30 -12.19
CA LEU A 183 -37.78 -24.70 -11.80
C LEU A 183 -39.11 -25.12 -11.17
N THR A 184 -39.61 -26.31 -11.48
CA THR A 184 -40.81 -26.87 -10.81
C THR A 184 -40.43 -27.64 -9.55
N GLU A 185 -41.38 -27.81 -8.62
CA GLU A 185 -41.16 -28.61 -7.41
C GLU A 185 -40.79 -30.07 -7.74
N LYS A 186 -41.38 -30.64 -8.79
CA LYS A 186 -41.09 -31.99 -9.26
C LYS A 186 -39.65 -32.12 -9.77
N GLU A 187 -39.19 -31.17 -10.58
CA GLU A 187 -37.80 -31.15 -11.08
C GLU A 187 -36.80 -30.94 -9.94
N ALA A 188 -37.11 -30.05 -8.99
CA ALA A 188 -36.29 -29.83 -7.81
C ALA A 188 -36.16 -31.09 -6.96
N TYR A 189 -37.26 -31.82 -6.72
CA TYR A 189 -37.25 -33.08 -5.99
C TYR A 189 -36.36 -34.13 -6.66
N LEU A 190 -36.46 -34.28 -7.99
CA LEU A 190 -35.62 -35.19 -8.77
C LEU A 190 -34.13 -34.79 -8.67
N ALA A 191 -33.80 -33.52 -8.91
CA ALA A 191 -32.41 -33.04 -8.88
C ALA A 191 -31.78 -33.17 -7.48
N LEU A 192 -32.51 -32.86 -6.41
CA LEU A 192 -32.05 -33.06 -5.03
C LEU A 192 -31.85 -34.55 -4.69
N GLY A 193 -32.68 -35.44 -5.25
CA GLY A 193 -32.50 -36.88 -5.15
C GLY A 193 -31.18 -37.35 -5.76
N HIS A 194 -30.82 -36.80 -6.93
CA HIS A 194 -29.51 -37.06 -7.56
C HIS A 194 -28.35 -36.47 -6.75
N GLN A 195 -28.50 -35.26 -6.20
CA GLN A 195 -27.44 -34.61 -5.42
C GLN A 195 -27.06 -35.42 -4.19
N LYS A 196 -28.02 -36.03 -3.49
CA LYS A 196 -27.73 -36.89 -2.33
C LYS A 196 -26.88 -38.12 -2.67
N LYS A 197 -26.88 -38.54 -3.94
CA LYS A 197 -26.18 -39.74 -4.44
C LYS A 197 -24.95 -39.39 -5.30
N SER A 198 -24.62 -38.11 -5.43
CA SER A 198 -23.60 -37.59 -6.34
C SER A 198 -22.70 -36.57 -5.66
N VAL A 199 -21.47 -36.45 -6.14
CA VAL A 199 -20.52 -35.41 -5.70
C VAL A 199 -20.79 -34.07 -6.42
N GLN A 200 -21.67 -34.07 -7.44
CA GLN A 200 -21.97 -32.89 -8.23
C GLN A 200 -22.79 -31.84 -7.45
N ARG A 201 -22.45 -30.56 -7.64
CA ARG A 201 -23.23 -29.43 -7.11
C ARG A 201 -24.63 -29.39 -7.75
N LEU A 202 -25.64 -28.95 -7.01
CA LEU A 202 -27.03 -28.90 -7.49
C LEU A 202 -27.19 -28.13 -8.80
N GLY A 203 -26.49 -27.00 -8.98
CA GLY A 203 -26.51 -26.26 -10.25
C GLY A 203 -26.03 -27.09 -11.45
N THR A 204 -25.02 -27.94 -11.26
CA THR A 204 -24.54 -28.84 -12.32
C THR A 204 -25.58 -29.88 -12.69
N ILE A 205 -26.25 -30.44 -11.69
CA ILE A 205 -27.31 -31.43 -11.89
C ILE A 205 -28.49 -30.80 -12.63
N LEU A 206 -28.96 -29.63 -12.19
CA LEU A 206 -30.07 -28.90 -12.81
C LEU A 206 -29.80 -28.57 -14.29
N TYR A 207 -28.57 -28.16 -14.61
CA TYR A 207 -28.16 -27.90 -15.99
C TYR A 207 -28.07 -29.19 -16.81
N THR A 208 -27.42 -30.22 -16.28
CA THR A 208 -27.20 -31.50 -16.99
C THR A 208 -28.50 -32.22 -17.28
N MET A 209 -29.48 -32.12 -16.37
CA MET A 209 -30.82 -32.68 -16.56
C MET A 209 -31.71 -31.84 -17.50
N GLY A 210 -31.23 -30.68 -17.97
CA GLY A 210 -32.00 -29.79 -18.85
C GLY A 210 -33.13 -29.03 -18.16
N PHE A 211 -33.20 -29.05 -16.82
CA PHE A 211 -34.28 -28.39 -16.07
C PHE A 211 -34.11 -26.87 -16.03
N VAL A 212 -32.87 -26.37 -15.99
CA VAL A 212 -32.61 -24.93 -15.90
C VAL A 212 -31.43 -24.55 -16.79
N SER A 213 -31.54 -23.41 -17.48
CA SER A 213 -30.46 -22.91 -18.31
C SER A 213 -29.24 -22.52 -17.47
N LYS A 214 -28.03 -22.67 -18.03
CA LYS A 214 -26.78 -22.23 -17.38
C LYS A 214 -26.82 -20.74 -17.00
N LYS A 215 -27.46 -19.91 -17.84
CA LYS A 215 -27.62 -18.46 -17.62
C LYS A 215 -28.47 -18.16 -16.38
N ASP A 216 -29.57 -18.87 -16.21
CA ASP A 216 -30.50 -18.64 -15.09
C ASP A 216 -29.93 -19.16 -13.76
N ILE A 217 -29.22 -20.29 -13.81
CA ILE A 217 -28.45 -20.79 -12.66
C ILE A 217 -27.39 -19.76 -12.27
N PHE A 218 -26.61 -19.26 -13.24
CA PHE A 218 -25.59 -18.25 -13.01
C PHE A 218 -26.17 -16.99 -12.37
N LYS A 219 -27.23 -16.41 -12.96
CA LYS A 219 -27.91 -15.23 -12.43
C LYS A 219 -28.39 -15.45 -10.99
N THR A 220 -28.95 -16.62 -10.71
CA THR A 220 -29.44 -16.96 -9.36
C THR A 220 -28.28 -17.13 -8.37
N LEU A 221 -27.18 -17.77 -8.78
CA LEU A 221 -25.98 -17.89 -7.97
C LEU A 221 -25.36 -16.52 -7.69
N SER A 222 -25.30 -15.59 -8.65
CA SER A 222 -24.81 -14.23 -8.41
C SER A 222 -25.61 -13.51 -7.32
N VAL A 223 -26.95 -13.58 -7.37
CA VAL A 223 -27.81 -13.00 -6.33
C VAL A 223 -27.53 -13.63 -4.97
N GLN A 224 -27.38 -14.95 -4.94
CA GLN A 224 -27.04 -15.69 -3.73
C GLN A 224 -25.65 -15.34 -3.18
N THR A 225 -24.67 -15.11 -4.03
CA THR A 225 -23.33 -14.65 -3.65
C THR A 225 -23.41 -13.25 -3.06
N ILE A 226 -24.19 -12.34 -3.67
CA ILE A 226 -24.42 -10.99 -3.13
C ILE A 226 -25.08 -11.05 -1.74
N GLU A 227 -26.08 -11.90 -1.54
CA GLU A 227 -26.68 -12.10 -0.22
C GLU A 227 -25.65 -12.63 0.79
N ALA A 228 -24.80 -13.58 0.39
CA ALA A 228 -23.75 -14.11 1.26
C ALA A 228 -22.71 -13.03 1.62
N ILE A 229 -22.30 -12.19 0.65
CA ILE A 229 -21.42 -11.04 0.88
C ILE A 229 -22.05 -10.08 1.89
N ARG A 230 -23.34 -9.77 1.75
CA ARG A 230 -24.04 -8.87 2.68
C ARG A 230 -24.07 -9.41 4.10
N VAL A 231 -24.40 -10.70 4.27
CA VAL A 231 -24.35 -11.35 5.59
C VAL A 231 -22.93 -11.30 6.14
N LEU A 232 -21.96 -11.76 5.35
CA LEU A 232 -20.54 -11.75 5.70
C LEU A 232 -20.07 -10.37 6.17
N SER A 233 -20.32 -9.32 5.39
CA SER A 233 -19.90 -7.94 5.70
C SER A 233 -20.63 -7.33 6.91
N SER A 234 -21.73 -7.93 7.37
CA SER A 234 -22.45 -7.51 8.58
C SER A 234 -21.99 -8.23 9.85
N MET A 235 -21.11 -9.23 9.75
CA MET A 235 -20.61 -9.99 10.90
C MET A 235 -19.54 -9.18 11.64
N GLU A 236 -19.92 -8.57 12.76
CA GLU A 236 -19.03 -7.81 13.66
C GLU A 236 -18.56 -8.61 14.89
N THR A 237 -19.28 -9.68 15.22
CA THR A 237 -18.99 -10.58 16.36
C THR A 237 -18.95 -12.02 15.89
N GLY A 238 -18.27 -12.87 16.67
CA GLY A 238 -18.16 -14.30 16.40
C GLY A 238 -16.71 -14.76 16.21
N GLN A 239 -16.55 -15.95 15.66
CA GLN A 239 -15.26 -16.60 15.50
C GLN A 239 -14.94 -16.86 14.03
N PHE A 240 -13.67 -16.94 13.72
CA PHE A 240 -13.18 -17.37 12.42
C PHE A 240 -12.15 -18.48 12.54
N GLU A 241 -12.05 -19.30 11.50
CA GLU A 241 -11.07 -20.37 11.38
C GLU A 241 -10.59 -20.49 9.92
N PHE A 242 -9.27 -20.62 9.75
CA PHE A 242 -8.63 -20.93 8.49
C PHE A 242 -8.29 -22.42 8.42
N SER A 243 -8.71 -23.06 7.33
CA SER A 243 -8.36 -24.45 7.03
C SER A 243 -7.71 -24.58 5.65
N GLY A 244 -6.83 -25.57 5.49
CA GLY A 244 -6.26 -25.92 4.18
C GLY A 244 -7.34 -26.43 3.21
N VAL A 245 -7.10 -26.28 1.91
CA VAL A 245 -8.01 -26.71 0.84
C VAL A 245 -7.21 -27.37 -0.28
N SER A 246 -7.68 -28.51 -0.79
CA SER A 246 -7.09 -29.11 -1.99
C SER A 246 -7.57 -28.37 -3.24
N SER A 247 -6.69 -28.24 -4.24
CA SER A 247 -7.00 -27.51 -5.48
C SER A 247 -8.17 -28.15 -6.26
N GLU A 248 -8.43 -29.43 -6.02
CA GLU A 248 -9.51 -30.21 -6.62
C GLU A 248 -10.90 -29.75 -6.16
N ALA A 249 -11.04 -29.25 -4.93
CA ALA A 249 -12.33 -28.73 -4.41
C ALA A 249 -12.75 -27.41 -5.07
N ILE A 250 -11.79 -26.62 -5.55
CA ILE A 250 -11.99 -25.31 -6.19
C ILE A 250 -12.35 -25.49 -7.68
N LYS A 251 -11.73 -26.47 -8.37
CA LYS A 251 -11.83 -26.64 -9.82
C LYS A 251 -13.17 -27.16 -10.35
N GLN A 252 -14.04 -27.72 -9.50
CA GLN A 252 -15.29 -28.39 -9.94
C GLN A 252 -16.53 -27.49 -10.00
N SER A 253 -16.40 -26.16 -9.82
CA SER A 253 -17.57 -25.28 -9.71
C SER A 253 -17.99 -24.59 -11.02
N ILE A 254 -19.31 -24.52 -11.27
CA ILE A 254 -19.93 -23.69 -12.31
C ILE A 254 -19.73 -22.18 -12.06
N SER A 255 -19.30 -21.80 -10.85
CA SER A 255 -19.05 -20.41 -10.46
C SER A 255 -17.76 -19.79 -11.03
N GLN A 256 -17.00 -20.49 -11.89
CA GLN A 256 -15.77 -19.95 -12.49
C GLN A 256 -15.97 -18.66 -13.31
N ASN A 257 -17.21 -18.37 -13.75
CA ASN A 257 -17.54 -17.14 -14.48
C ASN A 257 -17.99 -15.99 -13.56
N ILE A 258 -18.03 -16.20 -12.25
CA ILE A 258 -18.38 -15.15 -11.28
C ILE A 258 -17.09 -14.43 -10.90
N ASP A 259 -17.06 -13.12 -11.12
CA ASP A 259 -16.00 -12.26 -10.60
C ASP A 259 -16.30 -11.92 -9.13
N PHE A 260 -15.84 -12.79 -8.24
CA PHE A 260 -16.10 -12.67 -6.80
C PHE A 260 -15.41 -11.44 -6.18
N GLU A 261 -14.22 -11.06 -6.65
CA GLU A 261 -13.51 -9.86 -6.17
C GLU A 261 -14.33 -8.61 -6.47
N LYS A 262 -14.85 -8.52 -7.71
CA LYS A 262 -15.72 -7.42 -8.12
C LYS A 262 -17.00 -7.40 -7.30
N LEU A 263 -17.69 -8.55 -7.16
CA LEU A 263 -18.92 -8.62 -6.37
C LEU A 263 -18.68 -8.25 -4.90
N TYR A 264 -17.59 -8.72 -4.30
CA TYR A 264 -17.26 -8.37 -2.92
C TYR A 264 -17.09 -6.86 -2.77
N THR A 265 -16.32 -6.25 -3.67
CA THR A 265 -16.05 -4.80 -3.67
C THR A 265 -17.33 -3.97 -3.88
N GLU A 266 -18.21 -4.39 -4.79
CA GLU A 266 -19.44 -3.66 -5.13
C GLU A 266 -20.55 -3.79 -4.08
N PHE A 267 -20.64 -4.92 -3.38
CA PHE A 267 -21.80 -5.26 -2.55
C PHE A 267 -21.52 -5.38 -1.04
N LYS A 268 -20.28 -5.18 -0.58
CA LYS A 268 -19.98 -5.10 0.85
C LYS A 268 -20.69 -3.91 1.50
N ILE A 269 -21.19 -4.10 2.72
CA ILE A 269 -22.08 -3.13 3.40
C ILE A 269 -21.30 -1.94 3.98
N ASN A 270 -20.04 -2.14 4.38
CA ASN A 270 -19.20 -1.11 5.00
C ASN A 270 -17.81 -1.12 4.38
N ASP A 271 -17.26 0.05 4.05
CA ASP A 271 -15.81 0.20 3.80
C ASP A 271 -15.10 0.47 5.13
N ASN A 272 -15.11 -0.52 6.03
CA ASN A 272 -14.46 -0.38 7.33
C ASN A 272 -12.91 -0.41 7.23
N GLN A 273 -12.38 -0.56 6.01
CA GLN A 273 -10.95 -0.50 5.66
C GLN A 273 -10.03 -1.36 6.55
N GLY A 274 -10.57 -2.39 7.18
CA GLY A 274 -9.83 -3.21 8.15
C GLY A 274 -9.37 -2.40 9.37
N PRO A 275 -10.18 -2.24 10.44
CA PRO A 275 -9.80 -1.49 11.63
C PRO A 275 -8.50 -1.97 12.27
N TYR A 276 -8.21 -3.28 12.23
CA TYR A 276 -6.93 -3.80 12.74
C TYR A 276 -5.76 -3.26 11.91
N LEU A 277 -5.81 -3.43 10.58
CA LEU A 277 -4.76 -2.98 9.67
C LEU A 277 -4.57 -1.45 9.74
N LYS A 278 -5.67 -0.70 9.72
CA LYS A 278 -5.65 0.76 9.85
C LYS A 278 -4.99 1.19 11.16
N LYS A 279 -5.42 0.64 12.29
CA LYS A 279 -4.85 0.96 13.61
C LYS A 279 -3.37 0.60 13.68
N ALA A 280 -2.96 -0.53 13.09
CA ALA A 280 -1.56 -0.93 13.04
C ALA A 280 -0.72 0.08 12.24
N ILE A 281 -1.17 0.48 11.05
CA ILE A 281 -0.50 1.49 10.22
C ILE A 281 -0.39 2.83 10.95
N GLU A 282 -1.49 3.32 11.52
CA GLU A 282 -1.51 4.59 12.26
C GLU A 282 -0.59 4.56 13.49
N SER A 283 -0.44 3.42 14.15
CA SER A 283 0.35 3.29 15.39
C SER A 283 1.87 3.51 15.22
N VAL A 284 2.38 3.31 14.00
CA VAL A 284 3.81 3.45 13.67
C VAL A 284 4.14 4.81 13.04
N ILE A 285 3.13 5.54 12.56
CA ILE A 285 3.29 6.90 12.06
C ILE A 285 3.45 7.85 13.25
N GLN A 286 4.43 8.73 13.18
CA GLN A 286 4.79 9.64 14.27
C GLN A 286 4.73 11.09 13.78
N PRO A 287 4.06 11.99 14.53
CA PRO A 287 4.15 13.42 14.27
C PRO A 287 5.56 13.92 14.59
N THR A 288 5.97 15.00 13.94
CA THR A 288 7.20 15.73 14.26
C THR A 288 6.92 17.00 15.04
N ASN A 289 7.96 17.75 15.39
CA ASN A 289 7.80 19.09 15.98
C ASN A 289 7.32 20.13 14.94
N THR A 290 7.36 19.80 13.66
CA THR A 290 6.83 20.63 12.58
C THR A 290 5.35 20.29 12.36
N PRO A 291 4.43 21.27 12.42
CA PRO A 291 3.01 21.05 12.13
C PRO A 291 2.79 20.42 10.75
N ASN A 292 1.82 19.51 10.65
CA ASN A 292 1.46 18.78 9.42
C ASN A 292 2.56 17.87 8.83
N LEU A 293 3.71 17.70 9.50
CA LEU A 293 4.76 16.80 9.08
C LEU A 293 4.78 15.54 9.94
N PHE A 294 4.66 14.39 9.28
CA PHE A 294 4.64 13.07 9.88
C PHE A 294 5.75 12.20 9.32
N ILE A 295 6.16 11.19 10.08
CA ILE A 295 7.20 10.24 9.70
C ILE A 295 6.70 8.81 9.90
N LEU A 296 6.90 8.00 8.87
CA LEU A 296 6.89 6.55 8.94
C LEU A 296 8.34 6.05 8.89
N PRO A 297 8.93 5.67 10.04
CA PRO A 297 10.31 5.20 10.07
C PRO A 297 10.45 3.82 9.40
N SER A 298 11.69 3.43 9.11
CA SER A 298 12.00 2.15 8.46
C SER A 298 11.63 0.96 9.32
N GLY A 299 11.77 1.10 10.64
CA GLY A 299 11.79 -0.05 11.53
C GLY A 299 13.19 -0.67 11.64
N PRO A 300 13.30 -1.91 12.16
CA PRO A 300 14.56 -2.64 12.20
C PRO A 300 15.13 -2.87 10.78
N VAL A 301 16.45 -3.00 10.71
CA VAL A 301 17.17 -3.30 9.47
C VAL A 301 16.69 -4.65 8.93
N SER A 302 16.31 -4.67 7.65
CA SER A 302 15.86 -5.90 6.99
C SER A 302 17.04 -6.66 6.40
N PRO A 303 17.11 -8.01 6.53
CA PRO A 303 18.10 -8.82 5.82
C PRO A 303 17.85 -8.85 4.30
N ASN A 304 16.58 -8.69 3.87
CA ASN A 304 16.15 -8.78 2.46
C ASN A 304 15.38 -7.51 2.04
N PRO A 305 16.02 -6.33 2.01
CA PRO A 305 15.33 -5.05 1.85
C PRO A 305 14.66 -4.90 0.47
N SER A 306 15.34 -5.28 -0.63
CA SER A 306 14.79 -5.15 -1.98
C SER A 306 13.54 -6.00 -2.22
N GLU A 307 13.50 -7.22 -1.65
CA GLU A 307 12.32 -8.10 -1.72
C GLU A 307 11.15 -7.49 -0.93
N LEU A 308 11.42 -6.96 0.25
CA LEU A 308 10.42 -6.30 1.08
C LEU A 308 9.83 -5.08 0.37
N VAL A 309 10.68 -4.20 -0.17
CA VAL A 309 10.29 -3.00 -0.93
C VAL A 309 9.47 -3.36 -2.17
N GLY A 310 9.81 -4.45 -2.87
CA GLY A 310 9.09 -4.92 -4.06
C GLY A 310 7.81 -5.72 -3.78
N SER A 311 7.41 -5.90 -2.53
CA SER A 311 6.26 -6.72 -2.17
C SER A 311 4.92 -6.00 -2.36
N GLU A 312 3.85 -6.77 -2.62
CA GLU A 312 2.46 -6.27 -2.64
C GLU A 312 2.03 -5.60 -1.32
N ARG A 313 2.71 -5.97 -0.23
CA ARG A 313 2.50 -5.40 1.10
C ARG A 313 2.95 -3.95 1.18
N VAL A 314 4.07 -3.59 0.53
CA VAL A 314 4.51 -2.20 0.42
C VAL A 314 3.60 -1.43 -0.53
N THR A 315 3.17 -2.02 -1.64
CA THR A 315 2.17 -1.40 -2.53
C THR A 315 0.91 -1.02 -1.75
N PHE A 316 0.34 -1.99 -1.02
CA PHE A 316 -0.83 -1.77 -0.16
C PHE A 316 -0.61 -0.66 0.88
N LEU A 317 0.56 -0.64 1.52
CA LEU A 317 0.91 0.41 2.49
C LEU A 317 0.92 1.79 1.83
N ILE A 318 1.60 1.96 0.70
CA ILE A 318 1.68 3.25 0.00
C ILE A 318 0.29 3.69 -0.48
N ASP A 319 -0.51 2.79 -1.04
CA ASP A 319 -1.88 3.09 -1.48
C ASP A 319 -2.77 3.53 -0.32
N HIS A 320 -2.61 2.88 0.84
CA HIS A 320 -3.33 3.27 2.06
C HIS A 320 -2.90 4.67 2.54
N LEU A 321 -1.61 4.97 2.52
CA LEU A 321 -1.08 6.27 2.94
C LEU A 321 -1.48 7.40 1.98
N LYS A 322 -1.55 7.15 0.66
CA LYS A 322 -1.99 8.13 -0.35
C LYS A 322 -3.43 8.62 -0.13
N LYS A 323 -4.25 7.88 0.62
CA LYS A 323 -5.61 8.28 1.02
C LYS A 323 -5.64 9.20 2.23
N GLN A 324 -4.58 9.20 3.05
CA GLN A 324 -4.53 9.90 4.34
C GLN A 324 -3.67 11.17 4.35
N PHE A 325 -2.80 11.35 3.36
CA PHE A 325 -1.83 12.42 3.25
C PHE A 325 -1.96 13.13 1.92
N ASP A 326 -1.73 14.44 1.91
CA ASP A 326 -1.78 15.26 0.71
C ASP A 326 -0.54 15.02 -0.16
N PHE A 327 0.60 14.73 0.49
CA PHE A 327 1.86 14.44 -0.21
C PHE A 327 2.75 13.48 0.58
N ILE A 328 3.41 12.57 -0.13
CA ILE A 328 4.28 11.54 0.44
C ILE A 328 5.68 11.64 -0.17
N ILE A 329 6.70 11.74 0.68
CA ILE A 329 8.11 11.72 0.27
C ILE A 329 8.75 10.45 0.81
N ILE A 330 9.36 9.68 -0.08
CA ILE A 330 9.96 8.39 0.25
C ILE A 330 11.48 8.50 0.12
N ASP A 331 12.19 8.42 1.24
CA ASP A 331 13.66 8.34 1.26
C ASP A 331 14.09 6.91 0.94
N THR A 332 15.02 6.75 0.01
CA THR A 332 15.46 5.44 -0.51
C THR A 332 16.97 5.38 -0.57
N PRO A 333 17.62 4.18 -0.55
CA PRO A 333 19.07 4.10 -0.71
C PRO A 333 19.51 4.62 -2.09
N PRO A 334 20.79 4.98 -2.27
CA PRO A 334 21.30 5.37 -3.59
C PRO A 334 21.20 4.23 -4.60
N VAL A 335 21.04 4.60 -5.86
CA VAL A 335 20.73 3.68 -6.97
C VAL A 335 21.91 2.76 -7.32
N MET A 336 23.14 3.29 -7.36
CA MET A 336 24.30 2.48 -7.75
C MET A 336 24.56 1.27 -6.82
N PRO A 337 24.56 1.41 -5.48
CA PRO A 337 24.77 0.26 -4.61
C PRO A 337 23.51 -0.58 -4.35
N ALA A 338 22.32 -0.12 -4.73
CA ALA A 338 21.05 -0.79 -4.39
C ALA A 338 19.93 -0.48 -5.39
N THR A 339 19.19 -1.51 -5.81
CA THR A 339 18.07 -1.37 -6.75
C THR A 339 16.75 -0.95 -6.10
N ASP A 340 16.71 -0.83 -4.76
CA ASP A 340 15.51 -0.58 -3.98
C ASP A 340 14.75 0.67 -4.46
N ALA A 341 15.46 1.75 -4.82
CA ALA A 341 14.88 2.99 -5.36
C ALA A 341 14.17 2.78 -6.71
N LEU A 342 14.73 1.95 -7.59
CA LEU A 342 14.12 1.60 -8.89
C LEU A 342 12.88 0.73 -8.70
N ILE A 343 12.90 -0.18 -7.73
CA ILE A 343 11.77 -1.08 -7.45
C ILE A 343 10.56 -0.29 -6.93
N ILE A 344 10.77 0.67 -6.03
CA ILE A 344 9.67 1.48 -5.49
C ILE A 344 9.21 2.56 -6.46
N ALA A 345 10.07 3.01 -7.39
CA ALA A 345 9.73 4.02 -8.39
C ALA A 345 8.44 3.66 -9.17
N ASP A 346 8.24 2.36 -9.47
CA ASP A 346 7.07 1.85 -10.20
C ASP A 346 5.73 1.99 -9.45
N ARG A 347 5.79 2.32 -8.16
CA ARG A 347 4.62 2.41 -7.27
C ARG A 347 4.37 3.84 -6.79
N VAL A 348 5.13 4.80 -7.31
CA VAL A 348 5.05 6.21 -6.93
C VAL A 348 4.93 7.07 -8.18
N ASP A 349 4.58 8.34 -7.99
CA ASP A 349 4.20 9.17 -9.13
C ASP A 349 5.42 9.84 -9.80
N GLY A 350 6.58 9.85 -9.13
CA GLY A 350 7.84 10.26 -9.75
C GLY A 350 9.08 10.18 -8.87
N THR A 351 10.24 10.37 -9.50
CA THR A 351 11.54 10.34 -8.81
C THR A 351 12.27 11.68 -8.89
N ILE A 352 12.80 12.12 -7.74
CA ILE A 352 13.74 13.23 -7.61
C ILE A 352 15.15 12.66 -7.38
N LEU A 353 16.07 12.97 -8.30
CA LEU A 353 17.47 12.55 -8.19
C LEU A 353 18.33 13.63 -7.51
N VAL A 354 18.96 13.31 -6.38
CA VAL A 354 19.85 14.22 -5.66
C VAL A 354 21.29 13.94 -6.07
N ILE A 355 22.00 14.98 -6.52
CA ILE A 355 23.38 14.89 -7.01
C ILE A 355 24.24 15.89 -6.25
N ARG A 356 25.41 15.46 -5.77
CA ARG A 356 26.35 16.38 -5.12
C ARG A 356 27.19 17.15 -6.14
N SER A 357 27.15 18.48 -6.07
CA SER A 357 27.98 19.34 -6.92
C SER A 357 29.46 19.06 -6.73
N GLY A 358 30.18 18.94 -7.86
CA GLY A 358 31.64 18.78 -7.92
C GLY A 358 32.18 17.48 -7.31
N ASN A 359 31.34 16.47 -7.08
CA ASN A 359 31.77 15.22 -6.44
C ASN A 359 31.49 13.96 -7.28
N THR A 360 30.31 13.86 -7.89
CA THR A 360 29.89 12.64 -8.62
C THR A 360 30.28 12.74 -10.10
N ASP A 361 30.89 11.67 -10.64
CA ASP A 361 31.27 11.62 -12.05
C ASP A 361 30.01 11.61 -12.95
N ARG A 362 30.02 12.38 -14.03
CA ARG A 362 28.93 12.44 -15.01
C ARG A 362 28.60 11.06 -15.61
N LYS A 363 29.56 10.15 -15.71
CA LYS A 363 29.34 8.78 -16.18
C LYS A 363 28.39 8.02 -15.25
N ILE A 364 28.60 8.12 -13.94
CA ILE A 364 27.75 7.48 -12.93
C ILE A 364 26.34 8.05 -13.00
N ILE A 365 26.21 9.37 -13.14
CA ILE A 365 24.90 10.04 -13.27
C ILE A 365 24.16 9.53 -14.52
N LYS A 366 24.86 9.43 -15.67
CA LYS A 366 24.28 8.90 -16.91
C LYS A 366 23.86 7.43 -16.78
N GLU A 367 24.64 6.61 -16.08
CA GLU A 367 24.31 5.22 -15.82
C GLU A 367 23.02 5.10 -14.99
N VAL A 368 22.90 5.90 -13.92
CA VAL A 368 21.67 5.95 -13.09
C VAL A 368 20.46 6.39 -13.92
N ILE A 369 20.61 7.43 -14.75
CA ILE A 369 19.53 7.87 -15.66
C ILE A 369 19.14 6.73 -16.62
N GLY A 370 20.12 6.06 -17.22
CA GLY A 370 19.88 4.93 -18.12
C GLY A 370 19.14 3.75 -17.45
N GLN A 371 19.38 3.51 -16.16
CA GLN A 371 18.61 2.52 -15.39
C GLN A 371 17.13 2.92 -15.22
N TYR A 372 16.85 4.20 -14.94
CA TYR A 372 15.48 4.72 -14.87
C TYR A 372 14.77 4.70 -16.23
N GLU A 373 15.48 5.05 -17.30
CA GLU A 373 14.96 4.97 -18.68
C GLU A 373 14.61 3.52 -19.05
N THR A 374 15.51 2.58 -18.73
CA THR A 374 15.28 1.14 -18.97
C THR A 374 14.10 0.61 -18.16
N ALA A 375 13.97 1.04 -16.90
CA ALA A 375 12.85 0.70 -16.03
C ALA A 375 11.55 1.43 -16.39
N ARG A 376 11.57 2.35 -17.37
CA ARG A 376 10.44 3.21 -17.78
C ARG A 376 9.87 4.04 -16.64
N GLN A 377 10.72 4.46 -15.72
CA GLN A 377 10.36 5.22 -14.53
C GLN A 377 10.69 6.71 -14.72
N PRO A 378 9.76 7.64 -14.43
CA PRO A 378 9.99 9.05 -14.68
C PRO A 378 10.87 9.69 -13.59
N ILE A 379 12.04 10.18 -14.00
CA ILE A 379 12.77 11.21 -13.22
C ILE A 379 12.07 12.54 -13.49
N ILE A 380 11.35 13.06 -12.49
CA ILE A 380 10.60 14.31 -12.62
C ILE A 380 11.47 15.54 -12.38
N GLY A 381 12.64 15.37 -11.76
CA GLY A 381 13.57 16.46 -11.51
C GLY A 381 14.88 16.02 -10.86
N THR A 382 15.81 16.96 -10.75
CA THR A 382 17.12 16.76 -10.13
C THR A 382 17.41 17.89 -9.15
N VAL A 383 18.01 17.55 -8.00
CA VAL A 383 18.49 18.51 -7.00
C VAL A 383 20.01 18.48 -7.00
N LEU A 384 20.64 19.59 -7.40
CA LEU A 384 22.08 19.77 -7.26
C LEU A 384 22.41 20.27 -5.84
N ASN A 385 22.92 19.38 -5.00
CA ASN A 385 23.18 19.63 -3.58
C ASN A 385 24.64 20.06 -3.31
N ARG A 386 24.88 20.75 -2.18
CA ARG A 386 26.19 21.23 -1.72
C ARG A 386 26.93 22.12 -2.74
N VAL A 387 26.18 22.93 -3.48
CA VAL A 387 26.69 23.92 -4.43
C VAL A 387 27.57 24.96 -3.74
N ASN A 388 28.74 25.26 -4.31
CA ASN A 388 29.60 26.32 -3.80
C ASN A 388 29.22 27.66 -4.45
N MET A 389 28.33 28.40 -3.78
CA MET A 389 27.84 29.69 -4.25
C MET A 389 28.92 30.77 -4.45
N LYS A 390 30.10 30.62 -3.82
CA LYS A 390 31.22 31.58 -4.00
C LYS A 390 32.02 31.32 -5.29
N LYS A 391 32.05 30.07 -5.75
CA LYS A 391 32.79 29.65 -6.96
C LYS A 391 31.91 29.63 -8.22
N GLU A 392 30.61 29.36 -8.07
CA GLU A 392 29.70 29.24 -9.20
C GLU A 392 29.05 30.59 -9.53
N GLY A 393 29.58 31.29 -10.55
CA GLY A 393 29.19 32.65 -10.95
C GLY A 393 27.72 32.81 -11.38
N TYR A 394 27.03 31.72 -11.71
CA TYR A 394 25.63 31.69 -12.15
C TYR A 394 24.65 32.23 -11.10
N TYR A 395 24.96 32.05 -9.80
CA TYR A 395 24.07 32.50 -8.72
C TYR A 395 24.09 34.02 -8.46
N ARG A 396 25.09 34.77 -8.95
CA ARG A 396 25.05 36.25 -8.88
C ARG A 396 23.94 36.82 -9.77
N TYR A 397 23.64 36.16 -10.90
CA TYR A 397 22.59 36.59 -11.81
C TYR A 397 21.20 36.25 -11.26
N TYR A 398 21.01 35.05 -10.72
CA TYR A 398 19.75 34.61 -10.10
C TYR A 398 19.38 35.46 -8.87
N LYS A 399 20.38 35.80 -8.03
CA LYS A 399 20.18 36.68 -6.87
C LYS A 399 19.75 38.09 -7.27
N LYS A 400 20.23 38.60 -8.41
CA LYS A 400 19.84 39.92 -8.94
C LYS A 400 18.41 39.93 -9.49
N TYR A 401 17.96 38.82 -10.08
CA TYR A 401 16.61 38.69 -10.64
C TYR A 401 15.54 38.60 -9.55
N TYR A 402 15.72 37.74 -8.54
CA TYR A 402 14.71 37.55 -7.47
C TYR A 402 14.75 38.63 -6.38
N SER A 403 15.89 39.30 -6.17
CA SER A 403 15.97 40.49 -5.32
C SER A 403 15.10 41.65 -5.82
N SER A 404 14.72 41.68 -7.10
CA SER A 404 13.88 42.75 -7.66
C SER A 404 12.38 42.56 -7.41
N TYR A 405 11.95 41.36 -7.01
CA TYR A 405 10.53 41.04 -6.76
C TYR A 405 10.10 41.21 -5.30
N TYR A 406 11.05 41.38 -4.38
CA TYR A 406 10.80 41.43 -2.93
C TYR A 406 11.37 42.69 -2.26
N ASN A 407 11.64 43.75 -3.03
CA ASN A 407 11.94 45.10 -2.53
C ASN A 407 10.82 46.06 -2.88
#